data_AF-A0A2R6GZ10-F1
#
_entry.id   AF-A0A2R6GZ10-F1
#
_cell.length_a   1.000
_cell.length_b   1.000
_cell.length_c   1.000
_cell.angle_alpha   90.00
_cell.angle_beta   90.00
_cell.angle_gamma   90.00
#
_symmetry.space_group_name_H-M   'P 1'
#
loop_
_entity.id
_entity.type
_entity.pdbx_description
1 polymer ?
#
loop_
_entity_poly.entity_id
_entity_poly.type
_entity_poly.pdbx_seq_one_letter_code
_entity_poly.pdbx_strand_id
1 'polypeptide(L)' 'MGDNASLNDFLGGESSEQSEAATTYAWDGAGAACAACDETVERRWQQDGDLVCIECKDWEQP' A
#
# COMPACT_ATOMS: atom_id res chain seq x y z
N MET A 1 19.90 -34.59 -25.21
CA MET A 1 18.69 -34.20 -24.48
C MET A 1 19.12 -33.75 -23.10
N GLY A 2 19.15 -32.45 -22.86
CA GLY A 2 19.73 -31.88 -21.64
C GLY A 2 19.43 -30.40 -21.57
N ASP A 3 18.17 -30.04 -21.83
CA ASP A 3 17.70 -28.69 -21.96
C ASP A 3 16.90 -28.38 -20.69
N ASN A 4 17.59 -27.88 -19.66
CA ASN A 4 16.92 -27.26 -18.52
C ASN A 4 16.52 -25.86 -18.98
N ALA A 5 15.22 -25.64 -19.21
CA ALA A 5 14.67 -24.33 -19.50
C ALA A 5 15.10 -23.37 -18.38
N SER A 6 15.90 -22.38 -18.74
CA SER A 6 16.54 -21.47 -17.79
C SER A 6 15.48 -20.60 -17.11
N LEU A 7 15.63 -20.34 -15.81
CA LEU A 7 14.76 -19.44 -15.00
C LEU A 7 14.52 -18.05 -15.63
N ASN A 8 15.34 -17.67 -16.60
CA ASN A 8 15.20 -16.46 -17.40
C ASN A 8 13.96 -16.46 -18.34
N ASP A 9 13.39 -17.61 -18.66
CA ASP A 9 12.12 -17.72 -19.43
C ASP A 9 10.89 -17.39 -18.56
N PHE A 10 10.93 -17.78 -17.28
CA PHE A 10 9.85 -17.50 -16.32
C PHE A 10 9.81 -16.01 -15.92
N LEU A 11 10.96 -15.37 -15.94
CA LEU A 11 11.13 -13.94 -15.71
C LEU A 11 11.24 -13.20 -17.05
N GLY A 12 10.47 -13.64 -18.05
CA GLY A 12 10.23 -12.91 -19.29
C GLY A 12 9.87 -11.48 -18.94
N GLY A 13 10.86 -10.61 -19.11
CA GLY A 13 10.78 -9.24 -18.68
C GLY A 13 9.62 -8.54 -19.35
N GLU A 14 8.75 -7.95 -18.54
CA GLU A 14 8.25 -6.62 -18.77
C GLU A 14 8.44 -5.86 -17.47
N SER A 15 8.47 -4.54 -17.60
CA SER A 15 8.83 -3.66 -16.51
C SER A 15 7.96 -3.97 -15.31
N SER A 16 8.41 -3.52 -14.14
CA SER A 16 7.51 -3.32 -13.02
C SER A 16 6.42 -2.33 -13.47
N GLU A 17 5.42 -2.79 -14.23
CA GLU A 17 4.06 -2.32 -14.19
C GLU A 17 3.52 -2.72 -12.81
N GLN A 18 4.18 -2.18 -11.78
CA GLN A 18 3.50 -1.68 -10.61
C GLN A 18 2.43 -0.76 -11.18
N SER A 19 1.28 -1.35 -11.50
CA SER A 19 0.01 -0.67 -11.32
C SER A 19 0.19 -0.03 -9.97
N GLU A 20 0.41 1.28 -9.95
CA GLU A 20 0.74 2.03 -8.75
C GLU A 20 -0.34 1.66 -7.77
N ALA A 21 -0.03 0.74 -6.85
CA ALA A 21 -1.04 0.08 -6.06
C ALA A 21 -1.52 1.21 -5.18
N ALA A 22 -2.67 1.78 -5.54
CA ALA A 22 -3.22 2.96 -4.91
C ALA A 22 -3.21 2.65 -3.43
N THR A 23 -2.30 3.32 -2.73
CA THR A 23 -1.82 2.89 -1.42
C THR A 23 -2.98 3.14 -0.47
N THR A 24 -3.81 2.11 -0.28
CA THR A 24 -5.06 2.19 0.48
C THR A 24 -4.79 2.40 1.97
N TYR A 25 -3.56 2.15 2.41
CA TYR A 25 -3.07 2.48 3.72
C TYR A 25 -1.60 2.90 3.66
N ALA A 26 -1.25 3.94 4.42
CA ALA A 26 0.12 4.37 4.63
C ALA A 26 0.58 3.93 6.03
N TRP A 27 1.74 3.29 6.10
CA TRP A 27 2.43 3.02 7.35
C TRP A 27 3.66 3.92 7.44
N ASP A 28 3.79 4.60 8.57
CA ASP A 28 4.93 5.47 8.87
C ASP A 28 5.51 5.07 10.22
N GLY A 29 6.76 4.60 10.23
CA GLY A 29 7.42 4.14 11.45
C GLY A 29 7.73 5.26 12.45
N ALA A 30 7.70 6.52 12.03
CA ALA A 30 7.77 7.67 12.95
C ALA A 30 6.38 8.05 13.48
N GLY A 31 5.31 7.52 12.87
CA GLY A 31 3.96 7.98 13.06
C GLY A 31 3.69 9.32 12.37
N ALA A 32 2.46 9.53 11.95
CA ALA A 32 2.04 10.79 11.36
C ALA A 32 0.64 11.18 11.85
N ALA A 33 0.37 12.49 11.84
CA ALA A 33 -0.88 13.03 12.36
C ALA A 33 -2.09 12.54 11.55
N CYS A 34 -3.14 12.16 12.28
CA CYS A 34 -4.46 11.87 11.76
C CYS A 34 -5.17 13.18 11.35
N ALA A 35 -5.72 13.25 10.15
CA ALA A 35 -6.45 14.43 9.69
C ALA A 35 -7.74 14.73 10.48
N ALA A 36 -8.30 13.73 11.18
CA ALA A 36 -9.56 13.87 11.92
C ALA A 36 -9.37 14.24 13.41
N CYS A 37 -8.38 13.66 14.09
CA CYS A 37 -8.16 13.84 15.53
C CYS A 37 -6.79 14.43 15.91
N ASP A 38 -5.92 14.70 14.93
CA ASP A 38 -4.54 15.18 15.10
C ASP A 38 -3.61 14.23 15.89
N GLU A 39 -4.06 13.00 16.20
CA GLU A 39 -3.24 12.02 16.89
C GLU A 39 -2.16 11.46 15.97
N THR A 40 -0.93 11.33 16.49
CA THR A 40 0.17 10.73 15.76
C THR A 40 0.08 9.21 15.85
N VAL A 41 -0.17 8.57 14.70
CA VAL A 41 -0.33 7.12 14.62
C VAL A 41 0.62 6.53 13.58
N GLU A 42 1.10 5.32 13.85
CA GLU A 42 2.01 4.60 12.94
C GLU A 42 1.31 4.16 11.65
N ARG A 43 0.00 3.95 11.71
CA ARG A 43 -0.81 3.45 10.59
C ARG A 43 -1.95 4.40 10.30
N ARG A 44 -2.07 4.82 9.04
CA ARG A 44 -3.17 5.65 8.54
C ARG A 44 -3.79 5.03 7.30
N TRP A 45 -5.08 5.27 7.11
CA TRP A 45 -5.86 4.77 5.99
C TRP A 45 -6.43 5.93 5.21
N GLN A 46 -6.51 5.74 3.89
CA GLN A 46 -7.13 6.74 3.03
C GLN A 46 -8.65 6.75 3.26
N GLN A 47 -9.20 7.90 3.61
CA GLN A 47 -10.62 8.17 3.74
C GLN A 47 -10.90 9.52 3.08
N ASP A 48 -11.73 9.55 2.05
CA ASP A 48 -12.12 10.77 1.32
C ASP A 48 -10.95 11.63 0.79
N GLY A 49 -9.77 11.03 0.57
CA GLY A 49 -8.55 11.74 0.15
C GLY A 49 -7.64 12.17 1.29
N ASP A 50 -8.08 12.02 2.54
CA ASP A 50 -7.29 12.25 3.74
C ASP A 50 -6.76 10.95 4.35
N LEU A 51 -5.73 11.06 5.20
CA LEU A 51 -5.14 9.94 5.94
C LEU A 51 -5.59 9.99 7.40
N VAL A 52 -6.43 9.03 7.79
CA VAL A 52 -7.01 8.93 9.14
C VAL A 52 -6.52 7.69 9.88
N CYS A 53 -6.54 7.72 11.21
CA CYS A 53 -6.18 6.57 12.04
C CYS A 53 -7.24 5.46 11.99
N ILE A 54 -6.93 4.28 12.54
CA ILE A 54 -7.83 3.11 12.56
C ILE A 54 -9.18 3.43 13.24
N GLU A 55 -9.14 4.29 14.27
CA GLU A 55 -10.30 4.67 15.07
C GLU A 55 -11.22 5.67 14.34
N CYS A 56 -10.64 6.62 13.60
CA CYS A 56 -11.39 7.62 12.85
C CYS A 56 -11.85 7.13 11.47
N LYS A 57 -11.28 6.03 10.97
CA LYS A 57 -11.64 5.49 9.67
C LYS A 57 -13.07 4.96 9.72
N ASP A 58 -13.90 5.44 8.80
CA ASP A 58 -15.19 4.83 8.55
C ASP A 58 -15.01 3.56 7.70
N TRP A 59 -15.30 2.40 8.29
CA TRP A 59 -15.15 1.09 7.65
C TRP A 59 -16.41 0.62 6.93
N GLU A 60 -17.51 1.36 7.05
CA GLU A 60 -18.81 1.03 6.46
C GLU A 60 -19.05 1.75 5.12
N GLN A 61 -18.12 2.62 4.71
CA GLN A 61 -18.04 3.16 3.35
C GLN A 61 -17.51 2.07 2.39
N PRO A 62 -18.30 1.66 1.36
CA PRO A 62 -17.98 0.56 0.44
C PRO A 62 -16.83 0.87 -0.53
#